data_AF-A0A9W9SFC3-F1
#
_entry.id   AF-A0A9W9SFC3-F1
#
_cell.length_a   1.000
_cell.length_b   1.000
_cell.length_c   1.000
_cell.angle_alpha   90.00
_cell.angle_beta   90.00
_cell.angle_gamma   90.00
#
_symmetry.space_group_name_H-M   'P 1'
#
loop_
_entity.id
_entity.type
_entity.pdbx_description
1 polymer ?
#
loop_
_entity_poly.entity_id
_entity_poly.type
_entity_poly.pdbx_seq_one_letter_code
_entity_poly.pdbx_strand_id
1 'polypeptide(L)'
;MPSVSLSKVHKHISKKRGAMDSMHENSRDARRLRRAGSREERLSHHAGMTLKARQPYMERIQYFHDAVQAVEEPLSDAQLTEMILKCIHRDEEEIAQLKSERRKGRPPTRREELLSQRTETEEKELKTGFWLPDMGDADVLHALKHWNGNWAGLSSVKFIRITHEGVKQASTFPPKGMS
;
A
#
# COMPACT_ATOMS: atom_id res chain seq x y z
N MET A 1 -19.47 -25.46 4.77
CA MET A 1 -20.30 -24.74 5.77
C MET A 1 -20.30 -23.26 5.41
N PRO A 2 -21.46 -22.62 5.16
CA PRO A 2 -21.50 -21.21 4.80
C PRO A 2 -20.92 -20.36 5.94
N SER A 3 -20.02 -19.42 5.63
CA SER A 3 -19.40 -18.54 6.62
C SER A 3 -20.43 -17.51 7.11
N VAL A 4 -20.97 -17.73 8.31
CA VAL A 4 -21.91 -16.81 8.95
C VAL A 4 -21.10 -15.72 9.68
N SER A 5 -21.31 -14.45 9.35
CA SER A 5 -20.66 -13.30 10.01
C SER A 5 -21.06 -13.21 11.48
N LEU A 6 -20.24 -12.57 12.34
CA LEU A 6 -20.59 -12.37 13.75
C LEU A 6 -21.95 -11.69 13.89
N SER A 7 -22.23 -10.69 13.06
CA SER A 7 -23.51 -9.98 13.02
C SER A 7 -24.71 -10.91 12.78
N LYS A 8 -24.57 -11.89 11.89
CA LYS A 8 -25.61 -12.90 11.61
C LYS A 8 -25.76 -13.89 12.76
N VAL A 9 -24.66 -14.33 13.37
CA VAL A 9 -24.67 -15.22 14.55
C VAL A 9 -25.32 -14.52 15.75
N HIS A 10 -24.94 -13.27 15.99
CA HIS A 10 -25.50 -12.41 17.03
C HIS A 10 -27.01 -12.21 16.84
N LYS A 11 -27.44 -11.82 15.63
CA LYS A 11 -28.87 -11.66 15.30
C LYS A 11 -29.66 -12.95 15.50
N HIS A 12 -29.10 -14.10 15.11
CA HIS A 12 -29.77 -15.39 15.28
C HIS A 12 -29.96 -15.75 16.77
N ILE A 13 -28.93 -15.54 17.60
CA ILE A 13 -29.00 -15.86 19.03
C ILE A 13 -29.91 -14.89 19.77
N SER A 14 -29.85 -13.60 19.46
CA SER A 14 -30.75 -12.58 20.02
C SER A 14 -32.22 -12.89 19.69
N LYS A 15 -32.54 -13.26 18.44
CA LYS A 15 -33.90 -13.70 18.08
C LYS A 15 -34.36 -14.94 18.84
N LYS A 16 -33.46 -15.88 19.12
CA LYS A 16 -33.77 -17.14 19.81
C LYS A 16 -33.98 -16.97 21.31
N ARG A 17 -33.22 -16.07 21.97
CA ARG A 17 -33.14 -15.98 23.45
C ARG A 17 -33.62 -14.66 24.04
N GLY A 18 -33.84 -13.63 23.22
CA GLY A 18 -34.12 -12.28 23.71
C GLY A 18 -32.84 -11.62 24.23
N ALA A 19 -32.81 -11.29 25.53
CA ALA A 19 -31.71 -10.55 26.16
C ALA A 19 -30.39 -11.37 26.21
N MET A 20 -29.34 -10.81 25.63
CA MET A 20 -28.02 -11.45 25.46
C MET A 20 -27.21 -11.56 26.76
N ASP A 21 -27.51 -10.72 27.75
CA ASP A 21 -26.76 -10.61 29.01
C ASP A 21 -26.97 -11.79 29.97
N SER A 22 -27.99 -12.61 29.73
CA SER A 22 -28.36 -13.74 30.60
C SER A 22 -27.68 -15.08 30.22
N MET A 23 -26.65 -15.05 29.39
CA MET A 23 -26.07 -16.26 28.80
C MET A 23 -24.87 -16.78 29.60
N HIS A 24 -24.94 -18.05 30.04
CA HIS A 24 -23.79 -18.72 30.65
C HIS A 24 -22.61 -18.85 29.67
N GLU A 25 -21.40 -18.58 30.16
CA GLU A 25 -20.16 -18.50 29.37
C GLU A 25 -19.90 -19.78 28.55
N ASN A 26 -20.15 -20.95 29.14
CA ASN A 26 -19.94 -22.26 28.51
C ASN A 26 -21.12 -22.77 27.66
N SER A 27 -22.18 -21.98 27.51
CA SER A 27 -23.33 -22.38 26.69
C SER A 27 -22.94 -22.59 25.22
N ARG A 28 -23.75 -23.36 24.50
CA ARG A 28 -23.52 -23.61 23.05
C ARG A 28 -23.54 -22.31 22.25
N ASP A 29 -24.43 -21.39 22.59
CA ASP A 29 -24.60 -20.11 21.91
C ASP A 29 -23.41 -19.16 22.23
N ALA A 30 -22.91 -19.15 23.46
CA ALA A 30 -21.70 -18.41 23.83
C ALA A 30 -20.45 -18.91 23.07
N ARG A 31 -20.29 -20.24 22.94
CA ARG A 31 -19.22 -20.82 22.12
C ARG A 31 -19.36 -20.49 20.63
N ARG A 32 -20.59 -20.42 20.10
CA ARG A 32 -20.84 -19.99 18.71
C ARG A 32 -20.46 -18.53 18.49
N LEU A 33 -20.79 -17.64 19.42
CA LEU A 33 -20.39 -16.23 19.37
C LEU A 33 -18.88 -16.07 19.43
N ARG A 34 -18.21 -16.73 20.37
CA ARG A 34 -16.74 -16.70 20.48
C ARG A 34 -16.07 -17.16 19.19
N ARG A 35 -16.50 -18.27 18.60
CA ARG A 35 -15.96 -18.76 17.32
C ARG A 35 -16.16 -17.78 16.17
N ALA A 36 -17.33 -17.14 16.09
CA ALA A 36 -17.62 -16.14 15.07
C ALA A 36 -16.74 -14.89 15.28
N GLY A 37 -16.61 -14.42 16.51
CA GLY A 37 -15.74 -13.29 16.88
C GLY A 37 -14.27 -13.55 16.54
N SER A 38 -13.70 -14.67 17.00
CA SER A 38 -12.31 -15.03 16.68
C SER A 38 -12.06 -15.29 15.19
N ARG A 39 -13.10 -15.57 14.39
CA ARG A 39 -12.96 -15.63 12.94
C ARG A 39 -12.92 -14.22 12.35
N GLU A 40 -13.83 -13.35 12.77
CA GLU A 40 -13.90 -11.97 12.29
C GLU A 40 -12.65 -11.17 12.64
N GLU A 41 -12.11 -11.35 13.85
CA GLU A 41 -10.84 -10.79 14.28
C GLU A 41 -9.69 -11.22 13.36
N ARG A 42 -9.58 -12.52 13.04
CA ARG A 42 -8.55 -13.03 12.12
C ARG A 42 -8.69 -12.46 10.71
N LEU A 43 -9.92 -12.33 10.21
CA LEU A 43 -10.18 -11.75 8.89
C LEU A 43 -9.84 -10.27 8.86
N SER A 44 -10.23 -9.51 9.88
CA SER A 44 -9.90 -8.10 10.05
C SER A 44 -8.39 -7.87 10.16
N HIS A 45 -7.70 -8.70 10.95
CA HIS A 45 -6.26 -8.66 11.08
C HIS A 45 -5.56 -8.91 9.74
N HIS A 46 -5.98 -9.95 9.00
CA HIS A 46 -5.43 -10.23 7.66
C HIS A 46 -5.68 -9.07 6.70
N ALA A 47 -6.90 -8.51 6.66
CA ALA A 47 -7.21 -7.34 5.84
C ALA A 47 -6.32 -6.14 6.20
N GLY A 48 -6.10 -5.88 7.50
CA GLY A 48 -5.20 -4.84 7.98
C GLY A 48 -3.74 -5.07 7.57
N MET A 49 -3.25 -6.32 7.65
CA MET A 49 -1.91 -6.66 7.15
C MET A 49 -1.78 -6.41 5.64
N THR A 50 -2.78 -6.81 4.86
CA THR A 50 -2.81 -6.58 3.42
C THR A 50 -2.80 -5.09 3.08
N LEU A 51 -3.58 -4.27 3.78
CA LEU A 51 -3.58 -2.82 3.58
C LEU A 51 -2.21 -2.21 3.90
N LYS A 52 -1.60 -2.59 5.02
CA LYS A 52 -0.24 -2.14 5.39
C LYS A 52 0.81 -2.54 4.36
N ALA A 53 0.71 -3.74 3.78
CA ALA A 53 1.63 -4.21 2.74
C ALA A 53 1.46 -3.44 1.43
N ARG A 54 0.24 -2.97 1.12
CA ARG A 54 -0.07 -2.16 -0.07
C ARG A 54 0.31 -0.69 0.08
N GLN A 55 0.36 -0.18 1.30
CA GLN A 55 0.57 1.23 1.60
C GLN A 55 1.78 1.86 0.88
N PRO A 56 2.99 1.27 0.87
CA PRO A 56 4.13 1.88 0.20
C PRO A 56 3.94 2.02 -1.32
N TYR A 57 3.24 1.06 -1.94
CA TYR A 57 2.94 1.10 -3.37
C TYR A 57 1.83 2.10 -3.68
N MET A 58 0.84 2.23 -2.80
CA MET A 58 -0.19 3.26 -2.89
C MET A 58 0.43 4.67 -2.81
N GLU A 59 1.29 4.92 -1.84
CA GLU A 59 1.99 6.20 -1.68
C GLU A 59 2.86 6.53 -2.89
N ARG A 60 3.58 5.54 -3.42
CA ARG A 60 4.37 5.68 -4.66
C ARG A 60 3.49 6.08 -5.85
N ILE A 61 2.37 5.37 -6.06
CA ILE A 61 1.47 5.66 -7.17
C ILE A 61 0.80 7.01 -6.99
N GLN A 62 0.46 7.40 -5.75
CA GLN A 62 -0.06 8.72 -5.43
C GLN A 62 0.93 9.83 -5.82
N TYR A 63 2.22 9.66 -5.50
CA TYR A 63 3.25 10.61 -5.92
C TYR A 63 3.27 10.81 -7.44
N PHE A 64 3.24 9.70 -8.20
CA PHE A 64 3.24 9.78 -9.66
C PHE A 64 1.93 10.31 -10.23
N HIS A 65 0.80 9.97 -9.62
CA HIS A 65 -0.51 10.54 -9.95
C HIS A 65 -0.46 12.06 -9.86
N ASP A 66 0.07 12.60 -8.77
CA ASP A 66 0.13 14.04 -8.52
C ASP A 66 1.13 14.72 -9.47
N ALA A 67 2.28 14.08 -9.74
CA ALA A 67 3.28 14.59 -10.68
C ALA A 67 2.79 14.63 -12.14
N VAL A 68 1.95 13.69 -12.54
CA VAL A 68 1.42 13.57 -13.91
C VAL A 68 0.28 14.56 -14.21
N GLN A 69 -0.35 15.16 -13.19
CA GLN A 69 -1.43 16.13 -13.43
C GLN A 69 -0.98 17.33 -14.29
N ALA A 70 0.29 17.73 -14.17
CA ALA A 70 0.87 18.82 -14.96
C ALA A 70 1.42 18.39 -16.33
N VAL A 71 1.42 17.09 -16.64
CA VAL A 71 2.04 16.53 -17.85
C VAL A 71 0.97 16.23 -18.89
N GLU A 72 1.03 16.86 -20.07
CA GLU A 72 0.04 16.63 -21.14
C GLU A 72 0.40 15.48 -22.08
N GLU A 73 1.69 15.28 -22.34
CA GLU A 73 2.19 14.30 -23.31
C GLU A 73 2.83 13.07 -22.62
N PRO A 74 2.86 11.89 -23.26
CA PRO A 74 3.53 10.71 -22.73
C PRO A 74 5.01 10.97 -22.46
N LEU A 75 5.51 10.48 -21.32
CA LEU A 75 6.86 10.73 -20.88
C LEU A 75 7.88 9.89 -21.66
N SER A 76 8.95 10.53 -22.09
CA SER A 76 10.14 9.82 -22.59
C SER A 76 10.86 9.08 -21.46
N ASP A 77 11.67 8.09 -21.81
CA ASP A 77 12.41 7.25 -20.85
C ASP A 77 13.36 8.08 -19.97
N ALA A 78 13.94 9.14 -20.53
CA ALA A 78 14.78 10.08 -19.79
C ALA A 78 13.98 10.89 -18.76
N GLN A 79 12.82 11.44 -19.15
CA GLN A 79 11.94 12.17 -18.24
C GLN A 79 11.37 11.27 -17.15
N LEU A 80 11.05 10.02 -17.50
CA LEU A 80 10.59 9.01 -16.55
C LEU A 80 11.65 8.73 -15.49
N THR A 81 12.91 8.55 -15.91
CA THR A 81 14.04 8.33 -15.00
C THR A 81 14.27 9.54 -14.10
N GLU A 82 14.21 10.77 -14.64
CA GLU A 82 14.31 11.99 -13.85
C GLU A 82 13.20 12.09 -12.80
N MET A 83 11.96 11.76 -13.17
CA MET A 83 10.82 11.77 -12.26
C MET A 83 10.95 10.70 -11.16
N ILE A 84 11.53 9.54 -11.48
CA ILE A 84 11.84 8.51 -10.48
C ILE A 84 12.91 9.01 -9.50
N LEU A 85 13.97 9.66 -9.97
CA LEU A 85 14.98 10.24 -9.09
C LEU A 85 14.38 11.30 -8.16
N LYS A 86 13.52 12.20 -8.67
CA LYS A 86 12.77 13.16 -7.84
C LYS A 86 11.89 12.48 -6.80
N CYS A 87 11.29 11.34 -7.16
CA CYS A 87 10.52 10.53 -6.22
C CYS A 87 11.43 10.00 -5.10
N ILE A 88 12.54 9.33 -5.43
CA ILE A 88 13.47 8.72 -4.47
C ILE A 88 14.06 9.75 -3.50
N HIS A 89 14.43 10.92 -4.02
CA HIS A 89 15.12 11.98 -3.28
C HIS A 89 14.18 13.03 -2.67
N ARG A 90 12.86 12.77 -2.65
CA ARG A 90 11.84 13.72 -2.13
C ARG A 90 12.04 14.14 -0.67
N ASP A 91 12.69 13.30 0.14
CA ASP A 91 12.90 13.56 1.58
C ASP A 91 14.33 13.96 1.91
N GLU A 92 15.20 14.17 0.93
CA GLU A 92 16.61 14.49 1.20
C GLU A 92 16.79 15.75 2.03
N GLU A 93 15.99 16.78 1.74
CA GLU A 93 15.98 18.03 2.50
C GLU A 93 15.59 17.80 3.96
N GLU A 94 14.55 16.99 4.20
CA GLU A 94 14.10 16.66 5.55
C GLU A 94 15.15 15.82 6.30
N ILE A 95 15.76 14.84 5.63
CA ILE A 95 16.84 14.02 6.19
C ILE A 95 18.05 14.90 6.54
N ALA A 96 18.41 15.85 5.68
CA ALA A 96 19.50 16.79 5.93
C ALA A 96 19.20 17.70 7.13
N GLN A 97 17.97 18.19 7.25
CA GLN A 97 17.54 18.97 8.40
C GLN A 97 17.66 18.16 9.70
N LEU A 98 17.09 16.95 9.75
CA LEU A 98 17.15 16.07 10.92
C LEU A 98 18.60 15.73 11.31
N LYS A 99 19.47 15.52 10.33
CA LYS A 99 20.91 15.28 10.56
C LYS A 99 21.62 16.50 11.12
N SER A 100 21.27 17.71 10.70
CA SER A 100 21.90 18.95 11.18
C SER A 100 21.46 19.34 12.60
N GLU A 101 20.19 19.08 12.94
CA GLU A 101 19.67 19.25 14.31
C GLU A 101 20.26 18.22 15.29
N ARG A 102 20.77 17.10 14.78
CA ARG A 102 21.36 16.02 15.57
C ARG A 102 22.76 16.40 16.05
N ARG A 103 22.93 16.46 17.37
CA ARG A 103 24.25 16.61 18.01
C ARG A 103 25.14 15.40 17.73
N LYS A 104 26.45 15.63 17.60
CA LYS A 104 27.46 14.58 17.43
C LYS A 104 27.32 13.52 18.53
N GLY A 105 27.15 12.25 18.13
CA GLY A 105 27.02 11.10 19.03
C GLY A 105 25.59 10.74 19.47
N ARG A 106 24.57 11.56 19.16
CA ARG A 106 23.16 11.16 19.37
C ARG A 106 22.73 10.17 18.26
N PRO A 107 22.08 9.04 18.59
CA PRO A 107 21.55 8.13 17.57
C PRO A 107 20.47 8.82 16.72
N PRO A 108 20.27 8.40 15.46
CA PRO A 108 19.19 8.88 14.62
C PRO A 108 17.82 8.76 15.27
N THR A 109 16.90 9.66 14.94
CA THR A 109 15.51 9.50 15.38
C THR A 109 14.81 8.42 14.54
N ARG A 110 13.76 7.79 15.06
CA ARG A 110 12.97 6.80 14.30
C ARG A 110 12.48 7.34 12.93
N ARG A 111 12.19 8.64 12.86
CA ARG A 111 11.78 9.32 11.62
C ARG A 111 12.95 9.42 10.64
N GLU A 112 14.11 9.87 11.09
CA GLU A 112 15.35 9.91 10.29
C GLU A 112 15.73 8.52 9.75
N GLU A 113 15.64 7.48 10.59
CA GLU A 113 15.90 6.09 10.20
C GLU A 113 14.93 5.60 9.13
N LEU A 114 13.63 5.84 9.32
CA LEU A 114 12.60 5.38 8.39
C LEU A 114 12.74 6.06 7.02
N LEU A 115 12.99 7.36 6.99
CA LEU A 115 13.20 8.11 5.74
C LEU A 115 14.47 7.64 5.03
N SER A 116 15.58 7.52 5.76
CA SER A 116 16.84 7.04 5.19
C SER A 116 16.73 5.61 4.65
N GLN A 117 16.08 4.72 5.39
CA GLN A 117 15.84 3.34 4.97
C GLN A 117 14.93 3.26 3.74
N ARG A 118 13.92 4.14 3.65
CA ARG A 118 13.05 4.23 2.48
C ARG A 118 13.83 4.62 1.24
N THR A 119 14.59 5.72 1.29
CA THR A 119 15.43 6.19 0.19
C THR A 119 16.41 5.10 -0.25
N GLU A 120 17.12 4.48 0.70
CA GLU A 120 18.07 3.40 0.39
C GLU A 120 17.40 2.19 -0.27
N THR A 121 16.18 1.84 0.16
CA THR A 121 15.41 0.74 -0.43
C THR A 121 14.99 1.06 -1.86
N GLU A 122 14.50 2.28 -2.09
CA GLU A 122 14.06 2.74 -3.41
C GLU A 122 15.26 2.88 -4.38
N GLU A 123 16.42 3.34 -3.93
CA GLU A 123 17.67 3.36 -4.72
C GLU A 123 18.15 1.96 -5.12
N LYS A 124 18.09 1.00 -4.18
CA LYS A 124 18.41 -0.41 -4.47
C LYS A 124 17.42 -1.00 -5.49
N GLU A 125 16.15 -0.62 -5.38
CA GLU A 125 15.12 -1.04 -6.35
C GLU A 125 15.42 -0.48 -7.74
N LEU A 126 15.82 0.79 -7.86
CA LEU A 126 16.17 1.41 -9.14
C LEU A 126 17.34 0.71 -9.86
N LYS A 127 18.30 0.17 -9.11
CA LYS A 127 19.41 -0.61 -9.68
C LYS A 127 18.94 -1.93 -10.31
N THR A 128 17.88 -2.54 -9.78
CA THR A 128 17.40 -3.87 -10.21
C THR A 128 16.14 -3.81 -11.08
N GLY A 129 15.44 -2.68 -11.08
CA GLY A 129 14.20 -2.46 -11.82
C GLY A 129 13.12 -1.88 -10.91
N PHE A 130 12.99 -0.55 -10.90
CA PHE A 130 11.99 0.18 -10.13
C PHE A 130 10.59 -0.08 -10.68
N TRP A 131 9.66 -0.49 -9.83
CA TRP A 131 8.29 -0.79 -10.25
C TRP A 131 7.39 0.46 -10.27
N LEU A 132 6.75 0.72 -11.41
CA LEU A 132 5.84 1.86 -11.62
C LEU A 132 4.86 1.65 -12.80
N PRO A 133 3.79 2.46 -12.92
CA PRO A 133 2.97 2.52 -14.14
C PRO A 133 3.79 3.00 -15.34
N ASP A 134 3.49 2.47 -16.54
CA ASP A 134 4.14 2.90 -17.77
C ASP A 134 3.59 4.23 -18.29
N MET A 135 4.13 5.33 -17.79
CA MET A 135 3.71 6.70 -18.17
C MET A 135 4.22 7.13 -19.56
N GLY A 136 4.90 6.24 -20.30
CA GLY A 136 5.20 6.43 -21.71
C GLY A 136 4.05 6.02 -22.64
N ASP A 137 3.04 5.33 -22.12
CA ASP A 137 1.82 4.97 -22.83
C ASP A 137 0.72 6.01 -22.54
N ALA A 138 0.13 6.59 -23.59
CA ALA A 138 -0.92 7.60 -23.48
C ALA A 138 -2.17 7.06 -22.75
N ASP A 139 -2.52 5.80 -22.95
CA ASP A 139 -3.68 5.18 -22.30
C ASP A 139 -3.45 5.05 -20.79
N VAL A 140 -2.22 4.68 -20.40
CA VAL A 140 -1.82 4.57 -18.99
C VAL A 140 -1.77 5.94 -18.34
N LEU A 141 -1.24 6.95 -19.02
CA LEU A 141 -1.21 8.33 -18.54
C LEU A 141 -2.63 8.84 -18.27
N HIS A 142 -3.56 8.63 -19.21
CA HIS A 142 -4.96 9.02 -19.05
C HIS A 142 -5.64 8.27 -17.90
N ALA A 143 -5.44 6.95 -17.81
CA ALA A 143 -5.98 6.14 -16.72
C ALA A 143 -5.45 6.58 -15.35
N LEU A 144 -4.16 6.90 -15.27
CA LEU A 144 -3.54 7.39 -14.04
C LEU A 144 -4.09 8.75 -13.64
N LYS A 145 -4.28 9.70 -14.56
CA LYS A 145 -4.88 11.02 -14.25
C LYS A 145 -6.28 10.96 -13.65
N HIS A 146 -7.07 9.97 -14.06
CA HIS A 146 -8.45 9.75 -13.61
C HIS A 146 -8.56 8.73 -12.46
N TRP A 147 -7.43 8.29 -11.94
CA TRP A 147 -7.42 7.31 -10.87
C TRP A 147 -7.96 7.92 -9.57
N ASN A 148 -8.86 7.19 -8.91
CA ASN A 148 -9.60 7.67 -7.74
C ASN A 148 -8.96 7.29 -6.39
N GLY A 149 -7.68 6.87 -6.39
CA GLY A 149 -6.99 6.43 -5.18
C GLY A 149 -7.37 5.03 -4.68
N ASN A 150 -8.09 4.22 -5.46
CA ASN A 150 -8.43 2.84 -5.09
C ASN A 150 -7.45 1.82 -5.67
N TRP A 151 -6.91 0.93 -4.83
CA TRP A 151 -6.04 -0.18 -5.22
C TRP A 151 -6.62 -1.05 -6.36
N ALA A 152 -7.93 -1.36 -6.31
CA ALA A 152 -8.56 -2.19 -7.33
C ALA A 152 -8.56 -1.55 -8.73
N GLY A 153 -8.61 -0.21 -8.79
CA GLY A 153 -8.58 0.56 -10.04
C GLY A 153 -7.25 0.49 -10.78
N LEU A 154 -6.19 0.03 -10.12
CA LEU A 154 -4.87 -0.14 -10.74
C LEU A 154 -4.75 -1.43 -11.54
N SER A 155 -5.71 -2.36 -11.44
CA SER A 155 -5.65 -3.65 -12.14
C SER A 155 -5.69 -3.53 -13.66
N SER A 156 -6.27 -2.46 -14.20
CA SER A 156 -6.32 -2.18 -15.64
C SER A 156 -5.12 -1.39 -16.16
N VAL A 157 -4.24 -0.93 -15.27
CA VAL A 157 -3.07 -0.11 -15.62
C VAL A 157 -1.88 -1.02 -15.97
N LYS A 158 -1.13 -0.67 -17.02
CA LYS A 158 0.10 -1.40 -17.37
C LYS A 158 1.24 -0.93 -16.47
N PHE A 159 1.99 -1.90 -15.93
CA PHE A 159 3.15 -1.65 -15.08
C PHE A 159 4.43 -2.14 -15.73
N ILE A 160 5.52 -1.45 -15.43
CA ILE A 160 6.86 -1.79 -15.89
C ILE A 160 7.83 -1.76 -14.72
N ARG A 161 8.99 -2.37 -14.96
CA ARG A 161 10.20 -2.17 -14.18
C ARG A 161 11.23 -1.46 -15.05
N ILE A 162 11.78 -0.37 -14.54
CA ILE A 162 12.82 0.40 -15.23
C ILE A 162 14.09 0.41 -14.40
N THR A 163 15.23 0.13 -15.03
CA THR A 163 16.54 0.25 -14.38
C THR A 163 17.11 1.65 -14.57
N HIS A 164 18.15 2.00 -13.80
CA HIS A 164 18.88 3.26 -14.00
C HIS A 164 19.40 3.45 -15.45
N GLU A 165 19.66 2.36 -16.18
CA GLU A 165 20.10 2.39 -17.58
C GLU A 165 18.97 2.63 -18.59
N GLY A 166 17.72 2.80 -18.11
CA GLY A 166 16.55 2.99 -18.95
C GLY A 166 15.97 1.71 -19.54
N VAL A 167 16.47 0.54 -19.14
CA VAL A 167 15.95 -0.75 -19.63
C VAL A 167 14.58 -1.02 -19.02
N LYS A 168 13.55 -1.05 -19.86
CA LYS A 168 12.17 -1.37 -19.47
C LYS A 168 11.88 -2.86 -19.56
N GLN A 169 11.24 -3.39 -18.54
CA GLN A 169 10.72 -4.75 -18.51
C GLN A 169 9.25 -4.73 -18.11
N ALA A 170 8.39 -5.46 -18.82
CA ALA A 170 6.99 -5.58 -18.46
C ALA A 170 6.85 -6.18 -17.04
N SER A 171 5.94 -5.63 -16.24
CA SER A 171 5.66 -6.10 -14.89
C SER A 171 4.17 -6.23 -14.65
N THR A 172 3.80 -7.00 -13.64
CA THR A 172 2.40 -7.26 -13.30
C THR A 172 1.99 -6.50 -12.04
N PHE A 173 0.71 -6.12 -12.03
CA PHE A 173 0.02 -5.71 -10.82
C PHE A 173 -0.74 -6.92 -10.25
N PRO A 174 -0.75 -7.11 -8.93
CA PRO A 174 0.01 -6.39 -7.91
C PRO A 174 1.47 -6.88 -7.81
N PRO A 175 2.40 -6.03 -7.36
CA PRO A 175 3.80 -6.41 -7.27
C PRO A 175 3.99 -7.54 -6.26
N LYS A 176 4.95 -8.43 -6.52
CA LYS A 176 5.31 -9.57 -5.64
C LYS A 176 4.15 -10.52 -5.32
N GLY A 177 3.14 -10.62 -6.20
CA GLY A 177 2.04 -11.58 -6.05
C GLY A 177 1.06 -11.24 -4.91
N MET A 178 0.91 -9.97 -4.55
CA MET A 178 -0.03 -9.51 -3.50
C MET A 178 -1.51 -9.51 -3.94
N SER A 179 -1.94 -10.47 -4.76
CA SER A 179 -3.32 -10.61 -5.26
C SER A 179 -4.27 -10.99 -4.15
#